data_AF-A0A6A2Z7K7-F1
#
_entry.id   AF-A0A6A2Z7K7-F1
#
_cell.length_a   1.000
_cell.length_b   1.000
_cell.length_c   1.000
_cell.angle_alpha   90.00
_cell.angle_beta   90.00
_cell.angle_gamma   90.00
#
_symmetry.space_group_name_H-M   'P 1'
#
loop_
_entity.id
_entity.type
_entity.pdbx_description
1 polymer ?
#
loop_
_entity_poly.entity_id
_entity_poly.type
_entity_poly.pdbx_seq_one_letter_code
_entity_poly.pdbx_strand_id
1 'polypeptide(L)' 'MGEQHLGYRNYFEFRFRPSIFMNTLFYCSFQWDGTTHWFDIYVEMRDKALCSQCVWNVRPDGPCLTNYDVCFPWNA' A
#
# COMPACT_ATOMS: atom_id res chain seq x y z
N MET A 1 -5.82 -6.42 10.63
CA MET A 1 -6.35 -5.69 9.46
C MET A 1 -7.81 -5.40 9.71
N GLY A 2 -8.29 -4.28 9.18
CA GLY A 2 -9.64 -3.77 9.39
C GLY A 2 -9.68 -2.30 8.95
N GLU A 3 -10.85 -1.68 9.10
CA GLU A 3 -11.01 -0.24 8.81
C GLU A 3 -10.19 0.61 9.79
N GLN A 4 -9.56 1.67 9.27
CA GLN A 4 -8.76 2.61 10.04
C GLN A 4 -9.10 4.03 9.59
N HIS A 5 -9.43 4.90 10.53
CA HIS A 5 -9.63 6.33 10.26
C HIS A 5 -8.32 7.08 10.54
N LEU A 6 -7.70 7.61 9.48
CA LEU A 6 -6.43 8.34 9.58
C LEU A 6 -6.67 9.84 9.40
N GLY A 7 -6.18 10.62 10.36
CA GLY A 7 -6.07 12.07 10.21
C GLY A 7 -5.00 12.47 9.20
N TYR A 8 -5.01 13.73 8.76
CA TYR A 8 -3.99 14.28 7.87
C TYR A 8 -2.58 14.07 8.43
N ARG A 9 -1.65 13.56 7.60
CA ARG A 9 -0.27 13.20 7.95
C ARG A 9 -0.09 12.08 8.97
N ASN A 10 -1.16 11.36 9.34
CA ASN A 10 -1.01 10.11 10.07
C ASN A 10 -0.68 8.95 9.13
N TYR A 11 -0.23 7.85 9.72
CA TYR A 11 0.12 6.63 9.02
C TYR A 11 -0.52 5.42 9.72
N PHE A 12 -0.71 4.37 8.94
CA PHE A 12 -1.07 3.05 9.44
C PHE A 12 0.04 2.09 9.06
N GLU A 13 0.46 1.27 10.01
CA GLU A 13 1.46 0.24 9.79
C GLU A 13 0.96 -1.13 10.24
N PHE A 14 1.40 -2.16 9.53
CA PHE A 14 1.21 -3.54 9.94
C PHE A 14 2.44 -4.35 9.57
N ARG A 15 2.72 -5.38 10.38
CA ARG A 15 3.83 -6.31 10.15
C ARG A 15 3.27 -7.67 9.82
N PHE A 16 3.93 -8.34 8.90
CA PHE A 16 3.57 -9.69 8.47
C PHE A 16 4.84 -10.44 8.08
N ARG A 17 4.72 -11.75 7.89
CA ARG A 17 5.76 -12.60 7.30
C ARG A 17 5.26 -13.07 5.94
N PRO A 18 5.98 -12.80 4.84
CA PRO A 18 5.59 -13.32 3.53
C PRO A 18 5.55 -14.85 3.53
N SER A 19 4.67 -15.40 2.70
CA SER A 19 4.52 -16.82 2.43
C SER A 19 5.79 -17.41 1.81
N ILE A 20 6.00 -18.70 2.06
CA ILE A 20 7.09 -19.45 1.40
C ILE A 20 6.77 -19.64 -0.09
N PHE A 21 5.49 -19.69 -0.46
CA PHE A 21 5.02 -19.97 -1.82
C PHE A 21 4.82 -18.71 -2.69
N MET A 22 5.38 -17.55 -2.31
CA MET A 22 5.34 -16.31 -3.08
C MET A 22 3.94 -15.81 -3.49
N ASN A 23 2.94 -16.09 -2.65
CA ASN A 23 1.53 -15.79 -2.92
C ASN A 23 0.93 -14.78 -1.92
N THR A 24 1.74 -14.02 -1.19
CA THR A 24 1.24 -13.01 -0.26
C THR A 24 0.74 -11.79 -1.01
N LEU A 25 -0.51 -11.40 -0.73
CA LEU A 25 -1.17 -10.22 -1.28
C LEU A 25 -1.91 -9.48 -0.16
N PHE A 26 -1.67 -8.19 -0.05
CA PHE A 26 -2.46 -7.28 0.78
C PHE A 26 -2.90 -6.09 -0.05
N TYR A 27 -4.17 -5.76 0.03
CA TYR A 27 -4.77 -4.59 -0.61
C TYR A 27 -5.44 -3.70 0.42
N CYS A 28 -5.52 -2.42 0.10
CA CYS A 28 -6.30 -1.45 0.87
C CYS A 28 -7.20 -0.66 -0.08
N SER A 29 -8.42 -0.42 0.40
CA SER A 29 -9.28 0.63 -0.15
C SER A 29 -9.10 1.88 0.68
N PHE A 30 -9.07 3.02 0.02
CA PHE A 30 -8.90 4.33 0.62
C PHE A 30 -10.09 5.19 0.24
N GLN A 31 -10.67 5.85 1.24
CA GLN A 31 -11.86 6.68 1.06
C GLN A 31 -11.59 8.07 1.62
N TRP A 32 -11.71 9.08 0.76
CA TRP A 32 -11.71 10.48 1.14
C TRP A 32 -12.48 11.28 0.09
N ASP A 33 -13.04 12.43 0.47
CA ASP A 33 -13.80 13.33 -0.42
C ASP A 33 -14.89 12.63 -1.25
N GLY A 34 -15.54 11.61 -0.68
CA GLY A 34 -16.59 10.82 -1.36
C GLY A 34 -16.09 9.91 -2.48
N THR A 35 -14.77 9.85 -2.72
CA THR A 35 -14.14 8.96 -3.70
C THR A 35 -13.56 7.75 -3.00
N THR A 36 -13.63 6.59 -3.66
CA THR A 36 -12.98 5.37 -3.22
C THR A 36 -11.91 4.98 -4.22
N HIS A 37 -10.70 4.79 -3.73
CA HIS A 37 -9.57 4.27 -4.49
C HIS A 37 -9.14 2.93 -3.90
N TRP A 38 -8.48 2.08 -4.69
CA TRP A 38 -7.94 0.82 -4.19
C TRP A 38 -6.56 0.54 -4.77
N PHE A 39 -5.73 -0.12 -3.97
CA PHE A 39 -4.37 -0.46 -4.34
C PHE A 39 -3.86 -1.69 -3.59
N ASP A 40 -3.06 -2.50 -4.27
CA ASP A 40 -2.33 -3.62 -3.67
C ASP A 40 -1.10 -3.09 -2.93
N ILE A 41 -1.26 -2.82 -1.63
CA ILE A 41 -0.22 -2.29 -0.73
C ILE A 41 0.95 -3.27 -0.56
N TYR A 42 0.74 -4.56 -0.80
CA TYR A 42 1.83 -5.51 -0.91
C TYR A 42 1.50 -6.63 -1.88
N VAL A 43 2.34 -6.82 -2.91
CA VAL A 43 2.33 -7.98 -3.81
C VAL A 43 3.68 -8.65 -3.67
N GLU A 44 3.74 -9.87 -3.15
CA GLU A 44 5.02 -10.49 -2.81
C GLU A 44 5.99 -10.56 -3.99
N MET A 45 5.49 -10.90 -5.19
CA MET A 45 6.31 -10.96 -6.40
C MET A 45 6.85 -9.59 -6.84
N ARG A 46 6.16 -8.49 -6.50
CA ARG A 46 6.58 -7.12 -6.82
C ARG A 46 7.52 -6.56 -5.75
N ASP A 47 7.18 -6.75 -4.49
CA ASP A 47 7.71 -5.94 -3.38
C ASP A 47 8.81 -6.62 -2.59
N LYS A 48 8.84 -7.97 -2.54
CA LYS A 48 9.79 -8.72 -1.71
C LYS A 48 11.25 -8.38 -2.01
N ALA A 49 11.56 -8.12 -3.28
CA ALA A 49 12.90 -7.73 -3.72
C ALA A 49 13.10 -6.20 -3.74
N LEU A 50 12.02 -5.42 -3.71
CA LEU A 50 12.04 -3.96 -3.85
C LEU A 50 12.22 -3.28 -2.49
N CYS A 51 11.54 -3.76 -1.43
CA CYS A 51 11.54 -3.13 -0.12
C CYS A 51 11.54 -4.15 1.02
N SER A 52 12.33 -3.88 2.06
CA SER A 52 12.24 -4.57 3.36
C SER A 52 11.11 -3.98 4.22
N GLN A 53 10.90 -2.67 4.10
CA GLN A 53 9.75 -1.94 4.64
C GLN A 53 9.16 -1.09 3.50
N CYS A 54 7.95 -1.43 3.10
CA CYS A 54 7.29 -0.78 1.98
C CYS A 54 6.43 0.38 2.48
N VAL A 55 6.96 1.60 2.39
CA VAL A 55 6.30 2.83 2.86
C VAL A 55 5.64 3.54 1.68
N TRP A 56 4.32 3.38 1.57
CA TRP A 56 3.51 4.00 0.55
C TRP A 56 2.99 5.37 0.99
N ASN A 57 3.31 6.38 0.21
CA ASN A 57 2.73 7.72 0.31
C ASN A 57 1.48 7.76 -0.58
N VAL A 58 0.30 7.83 0.04
CA VAL A 58 -0.99 7.85 -0.64
C VAL A 58 -1.28 9.26 -1.16
N ARG A 59 -1.43 9.39 -2.48
CA ARG A 59 -1.67 10.67 -3.17
C ARG A 59 -2.86 10.57 -4.12
N PRO A 60 -3.46 11.69 -4.54
CA PRO A 60 -4.59 11.67 -5.47
C PRO A 60 -4.33 10.91 -6.78
N ASP A 61 -3.10 10.97 -7.30
CA ASP A 61 -2.67 10.30 -8.54
C ASP A 61 -2.25 8.84 -8.36
N GLY A 62 -2.07 8.39 -7.12
CA GLY A 62 -1.73 7.02 -6.78
C GLY A 62 -0.68 6.89 -5.67
N PRO A 63 -0.45 5.68 -5.13
CA PRO A 63 0.58 5.47 -4.12
C PRO A 63 2.00 5.52 -4.69
N CYS A 64 2.90 6.21 -3.98
CA CYS A 64 4.32 6.27 -4.28
C CYS A 64 5.16 5.63 -3.16
N LEU A 65 6.10 4.78 -3.53
CA LEU A 65 7.03 4.17 -2.59
C LEU A 65 8.12 5.18 -2.20
N THR A 66 8.10 5.60 -0.94
CA THR A 66 8.85 6.76 -0.44
C THR A 66 10.37 6.66 -0.63
N ASN A 67 10.93 5.45 -0.59
CA ASN A 67 12.38 5.24 -0.64
C ASN A 67 12.95 5.10 -2.05
N TYR A 68 12.11 4.94 -3.08
CA TYR A 68 12.56 4.51 -4.41
C TYR A 68 11.99 5.35 -5.56
N ASP A 69 11.23 6.42 -5.26
CA ASP A 69 10.52 7.24 -6.26
C ASP A 69 9.67 6.43 -7.26
N VAL A 70 9.24 5.23 -6.86
CA VAL A 70 8.39 4.35 -7.68
C VAL A 70 6.93 4.65 -7.35
N CYS A 71 6.20 5.19 -8.32
CA CYS A 71 4.77 5.47 -8.20
C CYS A 71 3.95 4.52 -9.07
N PHE A 72 2.76 4.17 -8.59
CA PHE A 72 1.81 3.36 -9.32
C PHE A 72 0.48 4.09 -9.41
N PRO A 73 -0.24 3.96 -10.54
CA PRO A 73 -1.61 4.43 -10.60
C PRO A 73 -2.48 3.62 -9.63
N TRP A 74 -3.62 4.20 -9.26
CA TRP A 74 -4.69 3.42 -8.63
C TRP A 74 -5.08 2.23 -9.50
N ASN A 75 -5.47 1.13 -8.85
CA ASN A 75 -5.98 -0.01 -9.59
C ASN A 75 -7.35 0.34 -10.22
N ALA A 76 -7.61 -0.21 -11.41
CA ALA A 76 -8.84 -0.02 -12.17
C ALA A 76 -9.98 -0.92 -11.69
#